data_AF-A0A949LA64-F1
#
_entry.id   AF-A0A949LA64-F1
#
_cell.length_a   1.000
_cell.length_b   1.000
_cell.length_c   1.000
_cell.angle_alpha   90.00
_cell.angle_beta   90.00
_cell.angle_gamma   90.00
#
_symmetry.space_group_name_H-M   'P 1'
#
loop_
_entity.id
_entity.type
_entity.pdbx_description
1 polymer ?
#
loop_
_entity_poly.entity_id
_entity_poly.type
_entity_poly.pdbx_seq_one_letter_code
_entity_poly.pdbx_strand_id
1 'polypeptide(L)'
;MEKTFARQLDKSRLDCVVKTLKRRTGIPFSPQDILDMFHDIDIALGHAEEGTLPDHWVVEHFWDLVEEIGLDKLDHSPKPDMVAINLREFREACWERVLPEPSFRMLTHYLPTSSTRYTWIGPHRNVMSKLTGQVKRCWVFHKN
;
A
#
# COMPACT_ATOMS: atom_id res chain seq x y z
N MET A 1 18.96 -7.31 5.58
CA MET A 1 17.71 -6.97 4.86
C MET A 1 17.99 -5.69 4.10
N GLU A 2 18.34 -5.79 2.81
CA GLU A 2 18.51 -4.61 1.96
C GLU A 2 17.14 -3.95 1.75
N LYS A 3 17.09 -2.62 1.91
CA LYS A 3 15.86 -1.84 1.73
C LYS A 3 15.67 -1.58 0.24
N THR A 4 14.50 -1.92 -0.30
CA THR A 4 14.09 -1.59 -1.68
C THR A 4 14.32 -0.11 -2.00
N PHE A 5 14.69 0.20 -3.24
CA PHE A 5 14.96 1.60 -3.65
C PHE A 5 13.74 2.50 -3.40
N ALA A 6 12.54 1.96 -3.63
CA ALA A 6 11.29 2.66 -3.36
C ALA A 6 11.15 3.11 -1.88
N ARG A 7 11.66 2.32 -0.93
CA ARG A 7 11.60 2.65 0.52
C ARG A 7 12.60 3.71 0.96
N GLN A 8 13.58 4.06 0.14
CA GLN A 8 14.63 5.02 0.49
C GLN A 8 14.36 6.44 -0.03
N LEU A 9 13.25 6.64 -0.74
CA LEU A 9 12.88 7.90 -1.37
C LEU A 9 11.91 8.70 -0.52
N ASP A 10 12.42 9.73 0.16
CA ASP A 10 11.57 10.79 0.69
C ASP A 10 11.08 11.73 -0.42
N LYS A 11 10.11 12.60 -0.10
CA LYS A 11 9.52 13.57 -1.03
C LYS A 11 10.57 14.47 -1.69
N SER A 12 11.59 14.92 -0.94
CA SER A 12 12.63 15.80 -1.48
C SER A 12 13.51 15.09 -2.50
N ARG A 13 13.84 13.82 -2.26
CA ARG A 13 14.60 12.97 -3.18
C ARG A 13 13.78 12.65 -4.41
N LEU A 14 12.51 12.33 -4.25
CA LEU A 14 11.59 12.07 -5.36
C LEU A 14 11.46 13.29 -6.28
N ASP A 15 11.23 14.48 -5.70
CA ASP A 15 11.19 15.75 -6.45
C ASP A 15 12.51 16.05 -7.18
N CYS A 16 13.65 15.69 -6.57
CA CYS A 16 14.96 15.83 -7.19
C CYS A 16 15.12 14.92 -8.42
N VAL A 17 14.70 13.65 -8.31
CA VAL A 17 14.72 12.68 -9.41
C VAL A 17 13.82 13.13 -10.55
N VAL A 18 12.57 13.53 -10.25
CA VAL A 18 11.62 14.06 -11.24
C VAL A 18 12.21 15.26 -11.99
N LYS A 19 12.76 16.25 -11.28
CA LYS A 19 13.38 17.43 -11.89
C LYS A 19 14.59 17.07 -12.75
N THR A 20 15.38 16.10 -12.32
CA THR A 20 16.60 15.68 -13.03
C THR A 20 16.25 14.94 -14.32
N LEU A 21 15.29 14.02 -14.27
CA LEU A 21 14.85 13.26 -15.45
C LEU A 21 14.17 14.17 -16.47
N LYS A 22 13.28 15.06 -16.02
CA LYS A 22 12.65 16.06 -16.90
C LYS A 22 13.69 16.90 -17.64
N ARG A 23 14.75 17.33 -16.94
CA ARG A 23 15.85 18.13 -17.53
C ARG A 23 16.63 17.34 -18.58
N ARG A 24 16.82 16.04 -18.39
CA ARG A 24 17.64 15.19 -19.27
C ARG A 24 16.86 14.70 -20.49
N THR A 25 15.62 14.27 -20.30
CA THR A 25 14.84 13.63 -21.36
C THR A 25 13.84 14.57 -22.03
N GLY A 26 13.53 15.71 -21.40
CA GLY A 26 12.45 16.60 -21.82
C GLY A 26 11.05 16.06 -21.52
N ILE A 27 10.94 14.82 -21.01
CA ILE A 27 9.67 14.16 -20.71
C ILE A 27 9.20 14.58 -19.31
N PRO A 28 7.94 15.02 -19.15
CA PRO A 28 7.38 15.26 -17.84
C PRO A 28 7.06 13.92 -17.17
N PHE A 29 7.79 13.60 -16.10
CA PHE A 29 7.45 12.48 -15.22
C PHE A 29 6.68 13.01 -14.00
N SER A 30 5.65 12.28 -13.60
CA SER A 30 5.04 12.42 -12.29
C SER A 30 5.88 11.72 -11.23
N PRO A 31 5.76 12.09 -9.94
CA PRO A 31 6.35 11.32 -8.85
C PRO A 31 5.99 9.84 -8.89
N GLN A 32 4.80 9.52 -9.42
CA GLN A 32 4.32 8.15 -9.53
C GLN A 32 5.11 7.33 -10.56
N ASP A 33 5.34 7.89 -11.75
CA ASP A 33 6.10 7.23 -12.81
C ASP A 33 7.51 6.84 -12.34
N ILE A 34 8.08 7.67 -11.45
CA ILE A 34 9.39 7.41 -10.86
C ILE A 34 9.35 6.26 -9.86
N LEU A 35 8.33 6.18 -9.01
CA LEU A 35 8.17 5.09 -8.06
C LEU A 35 7.94 3.75 -8.78
N ASP A 36 7.17 3.75 -9.85
CA ASP A 36 6.89 2.56 -10.65
C ASP A 36 8.18 2.08 -11.37
N MET A 37 8.98 3.01 -11.92
CA MET A 37 10.28 2.69 -12.49
C MET A 37 11.25 2.11 -11.46
N PHE A 38 11.27 2.60 -10.23
CA PHE A 38 12.11 2.02 -9.17
C PHE A 38 11.65 0.63 -8.76
N HIS A 39 10.34 0.37 -8.75
CA HIS A 39 9.80 -0.96 -8.53
C HIS A 39 10.25 -1.95 -9.61
N ASP A 40 10.19 -1.55 -10.90
CA ASP A 40 10.67 -2.38 -12.01
C ASP A 40 12.17 -2.70 -11.88
N ILE A 41 12.96 -1.73 -11.41
CA ILE A 41 14.39 -1.91 -11.13
C ILE A 41 14.61 -2.90 -9.97
N ASP A 42 13.88 -2.76 -8.86
CA ASP A 42 13.96 -3.67 -7.71
C ASP A 42 13.63 -5.12 -8.12
N ILE A 43 12.63 -5.31 -9.00
CA ILE A 43 12.31 -6.62 -9.60
C ILE A 43 13.48 -7.12 -10.46
N ALA A 44 13.97 -6.29 -11.39
CA ALA A 44 15.01 -6.68 -12.33
C ALA A 44 16.35 -7.02 -11.65
N LEU A 45 16.65 -6.38 -10.52
CA LEU A 45 17.87 -6.62 -9.74
C LEU A 45 17.79 -7.86 -8.84
N GLY A 46 16.66 -8.56 -8.80
CA GLY A 46 16.52 -9.76 -7.98
C GLY A 46 16.57 -9.45 -6.47
N HIS A 47 16.22 -8.23 -6.06
CA HIS A 47 15.94 -7.93 -4.65
C HIS A 47 14.64 -8.61 -4.15
N ALA A 48 13.99 -9.40 -5.02
CA ALA A 48 12.94 -10.34 -4.73
C ALA A 48 13.54 -11.66 -4.20
N GLU A 49 13.17 -12.12 -3.00
CA GLU A 49 13.55 -13.46 -2.54
C GLU A 49 12.99 -14.54 -3.48
N GLU A 50 13.72 -15.64 -3.66
CA GLU A 50 13.40 -16.73 -4.58
C GLU A 50 11.93 -17.18 -4.47
N GLY A 51 11.15 -16.92 -5.53
CA GLY A 51 9.80 -17.44 -5.70
C GLY A 51 8.64 -16.47 -5.43
N THR A 52 8.90 -15.27 -4.91
CA THR A 52 7.87 -14.25 -4.66
C THR A 52 8.35 -12.88 -5.10
N LEU A 53 7.71 -12.32 -6.14
CA LEU A 53 7.93 -10.92 -6.53
C LEU A 53 7.52 -10.01 -5.35
N PRO A 54 8.31 -8.98 -5.02
CA PRO A 54 7.94 -8.03 -3.99
C PRO A 54 6.65 -7.32 -4.40
N ASP A 55 5.77 -7.08 -3.43
CA ASP A 55 4.55 -6.33 -3.67
C ASP A 55 4.87 -4.92 -4.21
N HIS A 56 3.94 -4.39 -5.01
CA HIS A 56 4.05 -3.03 -5.51
C HIS A 56 4.20 -2.04 -4.35
N TRP A 57 5.06 -1.02 -4.49
CA TRP A 57 5.40 -0.08 -3.41
C TRP A 57 4.15 0.55 -2.75
N VAL A 58 3.07 0.75 -3.51
CA VAL A 58 1.81 1.32 -2.99
C VAL A 58 1.11 0.37 -2.00
N VAL A 59 1.21 -0.94 -2.22
CA VAL A 59 0.64 -1.97 -1.35
C VAL A 59 1.46 -2.06 -0.07
N GLU A 60 2.79 -2.03 -0.19
CA GLU A 60 3.69 -1.95 0.95
C GLU A 60 3.41 -0.69 1.79
N HIS A 61 3.33 0.47 1.15
CA HIS A 61 2.99 1.74 1.81
C HIS A 61 1.62 1.69 2.51
N PHE A 62 0.63 1.06 1.90
CA PHE A 62 -0.67 0.85 2.55
C PHE A 62 -0.56 0.02 3.83
N TRP A 63 0.15 -1.11 3.80
CA TRP A 63 0.29 -1.96 4.98
C TRP A 63 1.16 -1.34 6.07
N ASP A 64 2.20 -0.59 5.70
CA ASP A 64 3.00 0.18 6.67
C ASP A 64 2.14 1.20 7.43
N LEU A 65 1.22 1.89 6.74
CA LEU A 65 0.26 2.79 7.39
C LEU A 65 -0.76 2.06 8.27
N VAL A 66 -1.21 0.88 7.85
CA VAL A 66 -2.12 0.04 8.66
C VAL A 66 -1.43 -0.39 9.95
N GLU A 67 -0.15 -0.77 9.89
CA GLU A 67 0.66 -1.12 11.06
C GLU A 67 0.89 0.10 11.97
N GLU A 68 1.18 1.26 11.40
CA GLU A 68 1.37 2.51 12.17
C GLU A 68 0.08 2.95 12.89
N ILE A 69 -1.08 2.83 12.23
CA ILE A 69 -2.38 3.18 12.84
C ILE A 69 -2.79 2.14 13.88
N GLY A 70 -2.56 0.87 13.59
CA GLY A 70 -2.90 -0.28 14.42
C GLY A 70 -4.17 -1.02 13.98
N LEU A 71 -4.09 -2.34 13.85
CA LEU A 71 -5.24 -3.20 13.54
C LEU A 71 -6.30 -3.22 14.64
N ASP A 72 -5.96 -2.86 15.88
CA ASP A 72 -6.91 -2.67 16.98
C ASP A 72 -7.97 -1.59 16.67
N LYS A 73 -7.66 -0.66 15.77
CA LYS A 73 -8.54 0.45 15.37
C LYS A 73 -9.12 0.29 13.98
N LEU A 74 -8.47 -0.48 13.10
CA LEU A 74 -8.84 -0.60 11.69
C LEU A 74 -9.51 -1.93 11.33
N ASP A 75 -9.25 -2.99 12.09
CA ASP A 75 -9.78 -4.30 11.77
C ASP A 75 -11.22 -4.45 12.26
N HIS A 76 -12.15 -4.46 11.33
CA HIS A 76 -13.55 -4.74 11.60
C HIS A 76 -13.87 -6.24 11.64
N SER A 77 -12.95 -7.11 11.23
CA SER A 77 -13.21 -8.54 11.11
C SER A 77 -13.43 -9.16 12.49
N PRO A 78 -14.56 -9.83 12.73
CA PRO A 78 -14.74 -10.65 13.94
C PRO A 78 -13.98 -11.98 13.85
N LYS A 79 -13.49 -12.35 12.66
CA LYS A 79 -12.79 -13.60 12.42
C LYS A 79 -11.28 -13.42 12.59
N PRO A 80 -10.59 -14.29 13.36
CA PRO A 80 -9.18 -14.12 13.69
C PRO A 80 -8.23 -14.30 12.49
N ASP A 81 -8.64 -15.09 11.49
CA ASP A 81 -7.92 -15.41 10.25
C ASP A 81 -8.13 -14.37 9.13
N MET A 82 -8.92 -13.33 9.39
CA MET A 82 -9.22 -12.29 8.41
C MET A 82 -8.93 -10.91 8.97
N VAL A 83 -8.66 -9.98 8.05
CA VAL A 83 -8.59 -8.55 8.30
C VAL A 83 -9.64 -7.88 7.42
N ALA A 84 -10.44 -6.98 8.00
CA ALA A 84 -11.44 -6.23 7.25
C ALA A 84 -11.30 -4.74 7.52
N ILE A 85 -10.79 -3.99 6.55
CA ILE A 85 -10.51 -2.56 6.69
C ILE A 85 -11.60 -1.75 5.99
N ASN A 86 -12.27 -0.88 6.73
CA ASN A 86 -13.15 0.11 6.12
C ASN A 86 -12.29 1.22 5.50
N LEU A 87 -12.41 1.39 4.18
CA LEU A 87 -11.52 2.32 3.49
C LEU A 87 -11.69 3.75 3.99
N ARG A 88 -12.93 4.21 4.20
CA ARG A 88 -13.23 5.57 4.67
C ARG A 88 -12.59 5.84 6.03
N GLU A 89 -12.73 4.91 6.97
CA GLU A 89 -12.17 5.06 8.32
C GLU A 89 -10.64 5.01 8.30
N PHE A 90 -10.04 4.21 7.40
CA PHE A 90 -8.60 4.26 7.13
C PHE A 90 -8.15 5.64 6.63
N ARG A 91 -8.90 6.28 5.71
CA ARG A 91 -8.60 7.66 5.24
C ARG A 91 -8.64 8.67 6.38
N GLU A 92 -9.72 8.61 7.16
CA GLU A 92 -9.93 9.48 8.32
C GLU A 92 -8.77 9.31 9.31
N ALA A 93 -8.36 8.07 9.59
CA ALA A 93 -7.22 7.78 10.47
C ALA A 93 -5.87 8.30 9.93
N CYS A 94 -5.65 8.24 8.61
CA CYS A 94 -4.46 8.84 7.99
C CYS A 94 -4.47 10.37 8.14
N TRP A 95 -5.61 11.01 7.88
CA TRP A 95 -5.74 12.48 7.98
C TRP A 95 -5.53 12.99 9.40
N GLU A 96 -6.12 12.33 10.40
CA GLU A 96 -5.96 12.68 11.81
C GLU A 96 -4.50 12.64 12.27
N ARG A 97 -3.69 11.76 11.66
CA ARG A 97 -2.27 11.54 11.98
C ARG A 97 -1.31 12.25 11.02
N VAL A 98 -1.83 12.99 10.04
CA VAL A 98 -1.02 13.67 9.01
C VAL A 98 -0.16 12.69 8.20
N LEU A 99 -0.68 11.48 7.95
CA LEU A 99 -0.01 10.44 7.19
C LEU A 99 -0.30 10.57 5.68
N PRO A 100 0.69 10.33 4.81
CA PRO A 100 0.52 10.44 3.36
C PRO A 100 -0.31 9.28 2.82
N GLU A 101 -1.58 9.52 2.54
CA GLU A 101 -2.52 8.52 2.01
C GLU A 101 -2.03 7.89 0.68
N PRO A 102 -2.08 6.55 0.53
CA PRO A 102 -1.72 5.86 -0.71
C PRO A 102 -2.74 6.09 -1.82
N SER A 103 -2.32 5.96 -3.07
CA SER A 103 -3.23 6.04 -4.22
C SER A 103 -4.19 4.85 -4.25
N PHE A 104 -5.46 5.06 -3.90
CA PHE A 104 -6.47 3.98 -3.91
C PHE A 104 -6.70 3.36 -5.28
N ARG A 105 -6.60 4.17 -6.34
CA ARG A 105 -6.72 3.66 -7.71
C ARG A 105 -5.64 2.62 -7.99
N MET A 106 -4.43 2.86 -7.51
CA MET A 106 -3.33 1.90 -7.64
C MET A 106 -3.53 0.72 -6.69
N LEU A 107 -3.98 0.94 -5.46
CA LEU A 107 -4.29 -0.16 -4.54
C LEU A 107 -5.31 -1.13 -5.14
N THR A 108 -6.39 -0.63 -5.76
CA THR A 108 -7.37 -1.51 -6.43
C THR A 108 -6.78 -2.31 -7.60
N HIS A 109 -5.68 -1.83 -8.18
CA HIS A 109 -4.99 -2.50 -9.28
C HIS A 109 -3.99 -3.56 -8.77
N TYR A 110 -3.21 -3.23 -7.73
CA TYR A 110 -2.09 -4.07 -7.26
C TYR A 110 -2.42 -4.97 -6.05
N LEU A 111 -3.43 -4.66 -5.24
CA LEU A 111 -3.85 -5.55 -4.15
C LEU A 111 -4.29 -6.95 -4.61
N PRO A 112 -5.02 -7.11 -5.73
CA PRO A 112 -5.42 -8.45 -6.19
C PRO A 112 -4.26 -9.38 -6.54
N THR A 113 -3.09 -8.83 -6.88
CA THR A 113 -1.88 -9.60 -7.18
C THR A 113 -0.94 -9.71 -5.99
N SER A 114 -1.22 -9.00 -4.89
CA SER A 114 -0.43 -9.03 -3.68
C SER A 114 -0.76 -10.26 -2.84
N SER A 115 0.29 -10.90 -2.35
CA SER A 115 0.18 -12.07 -1.47
C SER A 115 1.30 -12.13 -0.42
N THR A 116 2.13 -11.10 -0.28
CA THR A 116 3.27 -11.14 0.64
C THR A 116 2.82 -11.09 2.10
N ARG A 117 2.00 -10.10 2.49
CA ARG A 117 1.54 -9.95 3.88
C ARG A 117 0.15 -10.55 4.15
N TYR A 118 -0.79 -10.25 3.26
CA TYR A 118 -2.18 -10.69 3.37
C TYR A 118 -2.73 -11.01 1.98
N THR A 119 -3.50 -12.09 1.87
CA THR A 119 -4.13 -12.46 0.61
C THR A 119 -5.41 -11.66 0.38
N TRP A 120 -5.53 -10.96 -0.75
CA TRP A 120 -6.72 -10.19 -1.11
C TRP A 120 -7.95 -11.09 -1.34
N ILE A 121 -9.04 -10.83 -0.61
CA ILE A 121 -10.33 -11.53 -0.81
C ILE A 121 -11.27 -10.70 -1.69
N GLY A 122 -11.27 -9.37 -1.50
CA GLY A 122 -12.07 -8.49 -2.36
C GLY A 122 -12.52 -7.18 -1.70
N PRO A 123 -13.00 -6.24 -2.53
CA PRO A 123 -13.47 -4.95 -2.05
C PRO A 123 -14.97 -4.99 -1.68
N HIS A 124 -15.40 -3.99 -0.91
CA HIS A 124 -16.82 -3.68 -0.61
C HIS A 124 -17.65 -4.83 -0.01
N ARG A 125 -17.04 -5.73 0.76
CA ARG A 125 -17.76 -6.79 1.47
C ARG A 125 -18.47 -6.21 2.69
N ASN A 126 -19.72 -6.62 2.93
CA ASN A 126 -20.43 -6.28 4.15
C ASN A 126 -19.88 -7.13 5.30
N VAL A 127 -19.32 -6.49 6.33
CA VAL A 127 -18.74 -7.12 7.51
C VAL A 127 -19.45 -6.58 8.75
N MET A 128 -19.88 -7.46 9.65
CA MET A 128 -20.35 -7.05 10.97
C MET A 128 -19.13 -6.63 11.81
N SER A 129 -18.99 -5.33 12.03
CA SER A 129 -17.82 -4.72 12.68
C SER A 129 -17.70 -5.14 14.15
N LYS A 130 -16.57 -5.75 14.52
CA LYS A 130 -16.26 -5.99 15.95
C LYS A 130 -16.01 -4.70 16.74
N LEU A 131 -15.62 -3.61 16.06
CA LEU A 131 -15.29 -2.32 16.69
C LEU A 131 -16.52 -1.50 17.03
N THR A 132 -17.57 -1.59 16.20
CA THR A 132 -18.74 -0.71 16.29
C THR A 132 -20.06 -1.45 16.46
N GLY A 133 -20.08 -2.78 16.30
CA GLY A 133 -21.31 -3.59 16.32
C GLY A 133 -22.25 -3.35 15.13
N GLN A 134 -21.79 -2.67 14.07
CA GLN A 134 -22.59 -2.31 12.90
C GLN A 134 -22.04 -2.94 11.61
N VAL A 135 -22.89 -3.10 10.60
CA VAL A 135 -22.45 -3.55 9.28
C VAL A 135 -21.67 -2.44 8.57
N LYS A 136 -20.46 -2.75 8.13
CA LYS A 136 -19.56 -1.84 7.40
C LYS A 136 -19.17 -2.47 6.06
N ARG A 137 -18.92 -1.63 5.04
CA ARG A 137 -18.32 -2.07 3.77
C ARG A 137 -16.81 -2.01 3.88
N CYS A 138 -16.17 -3.17 3.87
CA CYS A 138 -14.73 -3.30 4.05
C CYS A 138 -14.06 -3.91 2.83
N TRP A 139 -12.77 -3.61 2.70
CA TRP A 139 -11.83 -4.42 1.96
C TRP A 139 -11.39 -5.56 2.86
N VAL A 140 -11.40 -6.79 2.34
CA VAL A 140 -11.20 -8.00 3.15
C VAL A 140 -10.00 -8.77 2.65
N PHE A 141 -9.24 -9.28 3.61
CA PHE A 141 -7.99 -10.00 3.39
C PHE A 141 -7.91 -11.22 4.31
N HIS A 142 -7.24 -12.27 3.85
CA HIS A 142 -6.84 -13.41 4.68
C HIS A 142 -5.46 -13.15 5.27
N LYS A 143 -5.24 -13.55 6.52
CA LYS A 143 -3.90 -13.54 7.11
C LYS A 143 -3.11 -14.72 6.56
N ASN A 144 -1.87 -14.46 6.14
CA ASN A 144 -0.94 -15.51 5.71
C ASN A 144 -0.21 -16.11 6.92
#